data_AF-A0A1U7EET2-F1
#
_entry.id   AF-A0A1U7EET2-F1
#
_cell.length_a   1.000
_cell.length_b   1.000
_cell.length_c   1.000
_cell.angle_alpha   90.00
_cell.angle_beta   90.00
_cell.angle_gamma   90.00
#
_symmetry.space_group_name_H-M   'P 1'
#
loop_
_entity.id
_entity.type
_entity.pdbx_description
1 polymer ?
#
loop_
_entity_poly.entity_id
_entity_poly.type
_entity_poly.pdbx_seq_one_letter_code
_entity_poly.pdbx_strand_id
1 'polypeptide(L)'
;MDIKAIYSDLPQLETDRLILRKLKKEDVSDIYEYGSNDQVSQCTTWPTHQTLADSQPYWGKGLMTEAAKEVIRFGFQQMDLVRIQAKCLTKNIGSRRVMEKAGMTYEGTHQKGLKI
;
A
#
# COMPACT_ATOMS: atom_id res chain seq x y z
N MET A 1 3.04 23.90 -6.37
CA MET A 1 2.75 22.60 -7.01
C MET A 1 1.27 22.32 -6.82
N ASP A 2 0.49 22.24 -7.90
CA ASP A 2 -0.94 21.99 -7.80
C ASP A 2 -1.17 20.50 -7.50
N ILE A 3 -1.53 20.23 -6.24
CA ILE A 3 -1.75 18.89 -5.73
C ILE A 3 -2.97 18.24 -6.42
N LYS A 4 -3.99 19.03 -6.80
CA LYS A 4 -5.18 18.48 -7.48
C LYS A 4 -4.85 18.02 -8.89
N ALA A 5 -4.01 18.76 -9.61
CA ALA A 5 -3.55 18.39 -10.95
C ALA A 5 -2.78 17.06 -10.97
N ILE A 6 -1.97 16.79 -9.93
CA ILE A 6 -1.21 15.54 -9.81
C ILE A 6 -2.13 14.32 -9.59
N TYR A 7 -3.16 14.45 -8.75
CA TYR A 7 -4.06 13.34 -8.47
C TYR A 7 -5.14 13.14 -9.54
N SER A 8 -5.46 14.17 -10.32
CA SER A 8 -6.45 14.07 -11.40
C SER A 8 -6.00 13.20 -12.58
N ASP A 9 -4.69 13.04 -12.82
CA ASP A 9 -4.15 12.38 -14.02
C ASP A 9 -3.12 11.28 -13.72
N LEU A 10 -3.34 10.48 -12.65
CA LEU A 10 -2.49 9.32 -12.40
C LEU A 10 -2.70 8.23 -13.46
N PRO A 11 -1.62 7.68 -14.06
CA PRO A 11 -1.72 6.61 -15.05
C PRO A 11 -2.10 5.28 -14.40
N GLN A 12 -2.55 4.35 -15.23
CA GLN A 12 -2.57 2.93 -14.88
C GLN A 12 -1.15 2.38 -15.01
N LEU A 13 -0.69 1.65 -13.99
CA LEU A 13 0.58 0.95 -14.02
C LEU A 13 0.34 -0.55 -14.13
N GLU A 14 1.13 -1.22 -14.95
CA GLU A 14 1.00 -2.64 -15.21
C GLU A 14 2.31 -3.36 -14.89
N THR A 15 2.16 -4.58 -14.41
CA THR A 15 3.24 -5.50 -14.06
C THR A 15 2.84 -6.89 -14.56
N ASP A 16 3.70 -7.89 -14.37
CA ASP A 16 3.42 -9.26 -14.80
C ASP A 16 2.13 -9.82 -14.18
N ARG A 17 1.76 -9.39 -12.97
CA ARG A 17 0.62 -9.96 -12.23
C ARG A 17 -0.41 -8.92 -11.78
N LEU A 18 -0.10 -7.63 -11.84
CA LEU A 18 -0.91 -6.57 -11.24
C LEU A 18 -1.21 -5.44 -12.23
N ILE A 19 -2.44 -4.95 -12.12
CA ILE A 19 -2.88 -3.67 -12.67
C ILE A 19 -3.12 -2.73 -11.49
N LEU A 20 -2.30 -1.67 -11.38
CA LEU A 20 -2.47 -0.62 -10.40
C LEU A 20 -3.24 0.53 -11.08
N ARG A 21 -4.52 0.67 -10.70
CA ARG A 21 -5.41 1.68 -11.28
C ARG A 21 -6.19 2.41 -10.20
N LYS A 22 -6.79 3.53 -10.60
CA LYS A 22 -7.77 4.24 -9.75
C LYS A 22 -8.95 3.32 -9.42
N LEU A 23 -9.43 3.43 -8.19
CA LEU A 23 -10.64 2.77 -7.75
C LEU A 23 -11.85 3.35 -8.49
N LYS A 24 -12.79 2.47 -8.83
CA LYS A 24 -14.06 2.78 -9.46
C LYS A 24 -15.20 2.46 -8.49
N LYS A 25 -16.40 2.92 -8.81
CA LYS A 25 -17.58 2.66 -7.97
C LYS A 25 -17.89 1.17 -7.89
N GLU A 26 -17.60 0.44 -8.97
CA GLU A 26 -17.76 -1.01 -9.07
C GLU A 26 -16.89 -1.79 -8.07
N ASP A 27 -15.76 -1.24 -7.64
CA ASP A 27 -14.83 -1.90 -6.71
C ASP A 27 -15.33 -1.85 -5.25
N VAL A 28 -16.49 -1.23 -4.97
CA VAL A 28 -16.99 -1.01 -3.61
C VAL A 28 -17.17 -2.31 -2.82
N SER A 29 -17.59 -3.39 -3.50
CA SER A 29 -17.75 -4.71 -2.88
C SER A 29 -16.40 -5.29 -2.48
N ASP A 30 -15.42 -5.25 -3.37
CA ASP A 30 -14.07 -5.78 -3.14
C ASP A 30 -13.35 -4.98 -2.03
N ILE A 31 -13.54 -3.66 -1.99
CA ILE A 31 -13.01 -2.79 -0.95
C ILE A 31 -13.64 -3.12 0.40
N TYR A 32 -14.96 -3.35 0.44
CA TYR A 32 -15.66 -3.72 1.66
C TYR A 32 -15.19 -5.08 2.17
N GLU A 33 -15.07 -6.07 1.29
CA GLU A 33 -14.53 -7.39 1.63
C GLU A 33 -13.10 -7.29 2.17
N TYR A 34 -12.21 -6.58 1.47
CA TYR A 34 -10.84 -6.34 1.92
C TYR A 34 -10.77 -5.62 3.27
N GLY A 35 -11.59 -4.58 3.47
CA GLY A 35 -11.67 -3.81 4.72
C GLY A 35 -12.30 -4.58 5.88
N SER A 36 -13.03 -5.66 5.59
CA SER A 36 -13.61 -6.59 6.57
C SER A 36 -12.62 -7.63 7.09
N ASN A 37 -11.37 -7.62 6.62
CA ASN A 37 -10.35 -8.52 7.11
C ASN A 37 -9.68 -7.97 8.39
N ASP A 38 -9.85 -8.67 9.51
CA ASP A 38 -9.27 -8.30 10.81
C ASP A 38 -7.74 -8.15 10.76
N GLN A 39 -7.05 -8.93 9.92
CA GLN A 39 -5.60 -8.84 9.78
C GLN A 39 -5.16 -7.57 9.01
N VAL A 40 -6.05 -7.00 8.21
CA VAL A 40 -5.82 -5.73 7.49
C VAL A 40 -6.11 -4.54 8.39
N SER A 41 -7.25 -4.54 9.08
CA SER A 41 -7.70 -3.43 9.94
C SER A 41 -6.78 -3.20 11.15
N GLN A 42 -6.14 -4.25 11.67
CA GLN A 42 -5.24 -4.19 12.83
C GLN A 42 -4.05 -3.21 12.69
N CYS A 43 -3.72 -2.81 11.46
CA CYS A 43 -2.64 -1.87 11.16
C CYS A 43 -3.11 -0.60 10.45
N THR A 44 -4.42 -0.36 10.37
CA THR A 44 -5.03 0.83 9.77
C THR A 44 -5.85 1.60 10.81
N THR A 45 -6.28 2.81 10.48
CA THR A 45 -7.01 3.69 11.42
C THR A 45 -8.53 3.47 11.43
N TRP A 46 -9.03 2.37 10.85
CA TRP A 46 -10.47 2.09 10.73
C TRP A 46 -10.86 0.75 11.36
N PRO A 47 -12.10 0.62 11.88
CA PRO A 47 -12.58 -0.61 12.52
C PRO A 47 -12.82 -1.73 11.50
N THR A 48 -12.69 -2.99 11.92
CA THR A 48 -13.01 -4.15 11.07
C THR A 48 -14.51 -4.38 10.93
N HIS A 49 -14.94 -4.84 9.75
CA HIS A 49 -16.27 -5.40 9.49
C HIS A 49 -16.19 -6.96 9.42
N GLN A 50 -17.27 -7.71 9.67
CA GLN A 50 -17.24 -8.86 10.60
C GLN A 50 -16.89 -10.32 10.15
N THR A 51 -16.44 -10.68 8.95
CA THR A 51 -16.17 -12.13 8.67
C THR A 51 -14.79 -12.47 8.11
N LEU A 52 -14.18 -13.51 8.71
CA LEU A 52 -12.73 -13.75 8.85
C LEU A 52 -12.16 -14.86 7.93
N ALA A 53 -12.92 -15.38 6.95
CA ALA A 53 -12.53 -16.59 6.21
C ALA A 53 -11.82 -16.37 4.85
N ASP A 54 -11.94 -15.20 4.21
CA ASP A 54 -11.55 -15.03 2.79
C ASP A 54 -10.13 -14.47 2.58
N SER A 55 -9.36 -14.36 3.66
CA SER A 55 -8.17 -13.51 3.73
C SER A 55 -6.85 -14.18 3.32
N GLN A 56 -6.83 -15.52 3.33
CA GLN A 56 -5.60 -16.29 3.31
C GLN A 56 -4.89 -16.39 1.94
N PRO A 57 -5.56 -16.32 0.77
CA PRO A 57 -4.88 -16.63 -0.49
C PRO A 57 -4.00 -15.49 -1.01
N TYR A 58 -4.07 -14.26 -0.48
CA TYR A 58 -3.35 -13.12 -1.09
C TYR A 58 -2.02 -12.78 -0.41
N TRP A 59 -1.77 -13.34 0.78
CA TRP A 59 -0.62 -12.99 1.62
C TRP A 59 0.63 -13.81 1.25
N GLY A 60 1.81 -13.24 1.47
CA GLY A 60 3.09 -13.95 1.25
C GLY A 60 3.47 -14.21 -0.21
N LYS A 61 2.63 -13.85 -1.20
CA LYS A 61 2.86 -14.06 -2.64
C LYS A 61 3.74 -12.99 -3.33
N GLY A 62 4.26 -12.03 -2.57
CA GLY A 62 5.09 -10.95 -3.08
C GLY A 62 4.36 -9.86 -3.88
N LEU A 63 3.02 -9.91 -3.97
CA LEU A 63 2.21 -8.95 -4.74
C LEU A 63 2.44 -7.51 -4.25
N MET A 64 2.49 -7.30 -2.93
CA MET A 64 2.73 -5.95 -2.41
C MET A 64 4.16 -5.44 -2.66
N THR A 65 5.14 -6.32 -2.69
CA THR A 65 6.51 -5.95 -3.08
C THR A 65 6.58 -5.56 -4.56
N GLU A 66 5.89 -6.28 -5.44
CA GLU A 66 5.79 -5.96 -6.87
C GLU A 66 5.13 -4.61 -7.10
N ALA A 67 3.95 -4.39 -6.50
CA ALA A 67 3.27 -3.10 -6.56
C ALA A 67 4.11 -1.95 -5.96
N ALA A 68 4.78 -2.16 -4.83
CA ALA A 68 5.63 -1.13 -4.24
C ALA A 68 6.80 -0.74 -5.16
N LYS A 69 7.46 -1.73 -5.79
CA LYS A 69 8.53 -1.47 -6.77
C LYS A 69 8.02 -0.70 -7.99
N GLU A 70 6.83 -1.03 -8.47
CA GLU A 70 6.18 -0.34 -9.58
C GLU A 70 5.93 1.14 -9.26
N VAL A 71 5.32 1.41 -8.10
CA VAL A 71 5.05 2.78 -7.64
C VAL A 71 6.35 3.56 -7.39
N ILE A 72 7.36 2.92 -6.80
CA ILE A 72 8.68 3.54 -6.59
C ILE A 72 9.31 3.91 -7.94
N ARG A 73 9.28 3.00 -8.92
CA ARG A 73 9.80 3.25 -10.26
C ARG A 73 9.09 4.43 -10.91
N PHE A 74 7.76 4.44 -10.88
CA PHE A 74 6.95 5.54 -11.40
C PHE A 74 7.32 6.88 -10.75
N GLY A 75 7.42 6.93 -9.43
CA GLY A 75 7.77 8.14 -8.69
C GLY A 75 9.15 8.71 -9.08
N PHE A 76 10.16 7.86 -9.26
CA PHE A 76 11.48 8.33 -9.68
C PHE A 76 11.58 8.65 -11.17
N GLN A 77 10.98 7.83 -12.04
CA GLN A 77 11.20 7.94 -13.49
C GLN A 77 10.25 8.91 -14.19
N GLN A 78 9.02 9.05 -13.70
CA GLN A 78 7.99 9.84 -14.38
C GLN A 78 7.60 11.09 -13.61
N MET A 79 7.67 11.04 -12.27
CA MET A 79 7.36 12.20 -11.42
C MET A 79 8.60 13.00 -11.00
N ASP A 80 9.81 12.53 -11.36
CA ASP A 80 11.10 13.15 -10.99
C ASP A 80 11.22 13.42 -9.48
N LEU A 81 10.69 12.51 -8.65
CA LEU A 81 10.78 12.66 -7.20
C LEU A 81 12.22 12.46 -6.75
N VAL A 82 12.70 13.37 -5.91
CA VAL A 82 14.03 13.21 -5.27
C VAL A 82 14.02 12.20 -4.12
N ARG A 83 12.84 11.87 -3.59
CA ARG A 83 12.69 11.04 -2.38
C ARG A 83 11.28 10.47 -2.23
N ILE A 84 11.19 9.20 -1.87
CA ILE A 84 9.95 8.51 -1.50
C ILE A 84 10.08 8.00 -0.06
N GLN A 85 9.04 8.20 0.76
CA GLN A 85 9.02 7.80 2.16
C GLN A 85 7.85 6.84 2.43
N ALA A 86 8.06 5.90 3.33
CA ALA A 86 7.02 5.00 3.84
C ALA A 86 7.20 4.84 5.35
N LYS A 87 6.10 4.58 6.05
CA LYS A 87 6.07 4.33 7.49
C LYS A 87 5.13 3.16 7.77
N CYS A 88 5.49 2.33 8.74
CA CYS A 88 4.61 1.30 9.27
C CYS A 88 4.73 1.23 10.79
N LEU A 89 3.77 0.56 11.43
CA LEU A 89 3.92 0.18 12.82
C LEU A 89 5.14 -0.74 12.99
N THR A 90 5.84 -0.60 14.11
CA THR A 90 6.98 -1.46 14.47
C THR A 90 6.60 -2.94 14.55
N LYS A 91 5.36 -3.24 14.98
CA LYS A 91 4.80 -4.60 15.01
C LYS A 91 4.44 -5.17 13.64
N ASN A 92 4.31 -4.34 12.59
CA ASN A 92 3.95 -4.80 11.24
C ASN A 92 5.19 -5.26 10.46
N ILE A 93 5.68 -6.46 10.82
CA ILE A 93 6.84 -7.09 10.19
C ILE A 93 6.62 -7.32 8.68
N GLY A 94 5.38 -7.60 8.25
CA GLY A 94 5.04 -7.79 6.84
C GLY A 94 5.31 -6.55 6.00
N SER A 95 4.80 -5.40 6.44
CA SER A 95 5.01 -4.11 5.78
C SER A 95 6.49 -3.71 5.78
N ARG A 96 7.20 -3.92 6.91
CA ARG A 96 8.66 -3.69 6.97
C ARG A 96 9.40 -4.49 5.91
N ARG A 97 9.12 -5.79 5.79
CA ARG A 97 9.75 -6.66 4.78
C ARG A 97 9.42 -6.25 3.35
N VAL A 98 8.21 -5.74 3.10
CA VAL A 98 7.83 -5.20 1.79
C VAL A 98 8.71 -4.00 1.43
N MET A 99 8.89 -3.05 2.35
CA MET A 99 9.76 -1.88 2.14
C MET A 99 11.21 -2.28 1.87
N GLU A 100 11.76 -3.19 2.69
CA GLU A 100 13.12 -3.72 2.51
C GLU A 100 13.29 -4.38 1.13
N LYS A 101 12.36 -5.27 0.74
CA LYS A 101 12.40 -5.95 -0.56
C LYS A 101 12.14 -5.03 -1.75
N ALA A 102 11.49 -3.90 -1.53
CA ALA A 102 11.28 -2.87 -2.55
C ALA A 102 12.51 -1.96 -2.72
N GLY A 103 13.57 -2.14 -1.92
CA GLY A 103 14.81 -1.38 -2.01
C GLY A 103 14.84 -0.12 -1.15
N MET A 104 13.90 0.03 -0.21
CA MET A 104 13.89 1.17 0.70
C MET A 104 14.94 1.01 1.81
N THR A 105 15.52 2.12 2.24
CA THR A 105 16.46 2.16 3.38
C THR A 105 15.72 2.57 4.65
N TYR A 106 15.98 1.87 5.76
CA TYR A 106 15.44 2.23 7.06
C TYR A 106 16.18 3.44 7.66
N GLU A 107 15.44 4.45 8.07
CA GLU A 107 16.02 5.70 8.59
C GLU A 107 15.76 5.94 10.08
N GLY A 108 14.75 5.28 10.68
CA GLY A 108 14.49 5.45 12.10
C GLY A 108 13.07 5.08 12.54
N THR A 109 12.87 5.06 13.86
CA THR A 109 11.57 4.82 14.49
C THR A 109 11.10 6.10 15.19
N HIS A 110 9.91 6.57 14.82
CA HIS A 110 9.27 7.68 15.50
C HIS A 110 8.68 7.22 16.85
N GLN A 111 9.27 7.63 17.96
CA GLN A 111 8.84 7.26 19.32
C GLN A 111 7.42 7.74 19.69
N LYS A 112 6.97 8.85 19.09
CA LYS A 112 5.60 9.40 19.24
C LYS A 112 4.89 9.46 17.88
N GLY A 113 4.94 8.34 17.16
CA GLY A 113 4.29 8.18 15.86
C GLY A 113 2.77 8.04 15.95
N LEU A 114 2.15 7.65 14.84
CA LEU A 114 0.71 7.44 14.71
C LEU A 114 0.21 6.50 15.83
N LYS A 115 -0.74 7.00 16.64
CA LYS A 115 -1.49 6.17 17.59
C LYS A 115 -2.71 5.63 16.85
N ILE A 116 -2.85 4.32 16.84
CA ILE A 116 -3.98 3.61 16.24
C ILE A 116 -4.85 3.08 17.37
#